data_AF-A0A444K108-F1
#
_entry.id   AF-A0A444K108-F1
#
_cell.length_a   1.000
_cell.length_b   1.000
_cell.length_c   1.000
_cell.angle_alpha   90.00
_cell.angle_beta   90.00
_cell.angle_gamma   90.00
#
_symmetry.space_group_name_H-M   'P 1'
#
loop_
_entity.id
_entity.type
_entity.pdbx_description
1 polymer ?
#
loop_
_entity_poly.entity_id
_entity_poly.type
_entity_poly.pdbx_seq_one_letter_code
_entity_poly.pdbx_strand_id
1 'polypeptide(L)'
;LEACQRIAADHELIIESAGWRSLDSGFAFEPLFRVSIPASDGTAFNLEKDMFVYLAEQYGLAASDLGREFYAGGERFRITGIDPRRPKYPVSAERIPDRRGFKFTAENVVMHLQAQSKS
;
A
#
# COMPACT_ATOMS: atom_id res chain seq x y z
N LEU A 1 -6.33 19.19 -4.49
CA LEU A 1 -5.61 18.11 -5.22
C LEU A 1 -5.46 18.43 -6.70
N GLU A 2 -6.47 19.02 -7.35
CA GLU A 2 -6.44 19.36 -8.79
C GLU A 2 -5.17 20.08 -9.25
N ALA A 3 -4.68 21.06 -8.47
CA ALA A 3 -3.42 21.74 -8.78
C ALA A 3 -2.22 20.78 -8.85
N CYS A 4 -2.14 19.81 -7.94
CA CYS A 4 -1.09 18.79 -7.95
C CYS A 4 -1.23 17.84 -9.14
N GLN A 5 -2.46 17.45 -9.49
CA GLN A 5 -2.73 16.58 -10.65
C GLN A 5 -2.31 17.25 -11.96
N ARG A 6 -2.61 18.54 -12.11
CA ARG A 6 -2.19 19.31 -13.28
C ARG A 6 -0.67 19.35 -13.41
N ILE A 7 0.05 19.68 -12.32
CA ILE A 7 1.52 19.72 -12.32
C ILE A 7 2.09 18.34 -12.69
N ALA A 8 1.56 17.25 -12.14
CA ALA A 8 2.02 15.91 -12.48
C ALA A 8 1.82 15.62 -13.98
N ALA A 9 0.64 15.92 -14.52
CA ALA A 9 0.32 15.71 -15.93
C ALA A 9 1.21 16.55 -16.86
N ASP A 10 1.48 17.81 -16.51
CA ASP A 10 2.37 18.71 -17.27
C ASP A 10 3.80 18.15 -17.37
N HIS A 11 4.18 17.27 -16.46
CA HIS A 11 5.48 16.60 -16.40
C HIS A 11 5.43 15.11 -16.79
N GLU A 12 4.35 14.65 -17.45
CA GLU A 12 4.17 13.26 -17.88
C GLU A 12 4.21 12.25 -16.71
N LEU A 13 3.84 12.69 -15.52
CA LEU A 13 3.72 11.88 -14.31
C LEU A 13 2.26 11.62 -13.97
N ILE A 14 2.02 10.59 -13.17
CA ILE A 14 0.68 10.27 -12.68
C ILE A 14 0.63 10.19 -11.16
N ILE A 15 -0.47 10.64 -10.58
CA ILE A 15 -0.71 10.60 -9.13
C ILE A 15 -1.50 9.33 -8.78
N GLU A 16 -0.89 8.46 -7.96
CA GLU A 16 -1.50 7.26 -7.40
C GLU A 16 -2.01 7.51 -5.97
N SER A 17 -3.34 7.40 -5.79
CA SER A 17 -4.06 7.56 -4.52
C SER A 17 -3.90 8.94 -3.85
N ALA A 18 -4.99 9.46 -3.28
CA ALA A 18 -4.95 10.71 -2.53
C ALA A 18 -5.56 10.50 -1.15
N GLY A 19 -4.80 10.89 -0.13
CA GLY A 19 -5.25 10.94 1.25
C GLY A 19 -4.96 12.30 1.86
N TRP A 20 -5.56 12.54 3.02
CA TRP A 20 -5.32 13.72 3.83
C TRP A 20 -4.71 13.27 5.15
N ARG A 21 -3.63 13.92 5.59
CA ARG A 21 -3.21 13.80 6.99
C ARG A 21 -4.06 14.76 7.81
N SER A 22 -4.70 14.25 8.87
CA SER A 22 -5.42 15.10 9.81
C SER A 22 -4.43 16.01 10.53
N LEU A 23 -4.69 17.31 10.49
CA LEU A 23 -3.99 18.31 11.28
C LEU A 23 -5.00 18.92 12.25
N ASP A 24 -4.67 18.93 13.54
CA ASP A 24 -5.58 19.37 14.61
C ASP A 24 -5.88 20.88 14.59
N SER A 25 -5.21 21.65 13.72
CA SER A 25 -5.24 23.11 13.73
C SER A 25 -6.25 23.77 12.78
N GLY A 26 -6.95 23.04 11.91
CA GLY A 26 -8.02 23.57 11.03
C GLY A 26 -7.60 24.58 9.95
N PHE A 27 -6.37 25.11 10.00
CA PHE A 27 -5.83 26.10 9.04
C PHE A 27 -4.81 25.53 8.05
N ALA A 28 -4.55 24.22 8.10
CA ALA A 28 -3.60 23.55 7.23
C ALA A 28 -4.15 22.20 6.77
N PHE A 29 -3.72 21.76 5.60
CA PHE A 29 -3.94 20.41 5.11
C PHE A 29 -2.63 19.86 4.54
N GLU A 30 -2.37 18.59 4.80
CA GLU A 30 -1.22 17.86 4.22
C GLU A 30 -1.77 16.78 3.29
N PRO A 31 -1.74 16.98 1.96
CA PRO A 31 -2.12 15.93 1.03
C PRO A 31 -1.00 14.89 0.97
N LEU A 32 -1.37 13.61 1.07
CA LEU A 32 -0.46 12.49 0.85
C LEU A 32 -0.88 11.78 -0.43
N PHE A 33 0.02 11.74 -1.40
CA PHE A 33 -0.17 11.03 -2.65
C PHE A 33 1.16 10.50 -3.18
N ARG A 34 1.12 9.41 -3.94
CA ARG A 34 2.29 8.87 -4.64
C ARG A 34 2.33 9.43 -6.05
N VAL A 35 3.51 9.72 -6.57
CA VAL A 35 3.73 10.14 -7.96
C VAL A 35 4.57 9.07 -8.64
N SER A 36 4.15 8.65 -9.83
CA SER A 36 4.76 7.54 -10.56
C SER A 36 5.02 7.91 -12.02
N ILE A 37 6.06 7.31 -12.59
CA ILE A 37 6.31 7.34 -14.04
C ILE A 37 5.34 6.34 -14.67
N PRO A 38 4.57 6.72 -15.71
CA PRO A 38 3.69 5.78 -16.38
C PRO A 38 4.49 4.74 -17.18
N ALA A 39 4.00 3.50 -17.22
CA ALA A 39 4.44 2.48 -18.15
C ALA A 39 4.00 2.83 -19.58
N SER A 40 4.46 2.05 -20.57
CA SER A 40 4.16 2.30 -22.00
C SER A 40 2.66 2.26 -22.34
N ASP A 41 1.84 1.65 -21.49
CA ASP A 41 0.37 1.59 -21.61
C ASP A 41 -0.36 2.74 -20.87
N GLY A 42 0.39 3.69 -20.29
CA GLY A 42 -0.15 4.83 -19.56
C GLY A 42 -0.56 4.51 -18.11
N THR A 43 -0.39 3.28 -17.65
CA THR A 43 -0.67 2.90 -16.25
C THR A 43 0.52 3.22 -15.34
N ALA A 44 0.29 3.32 -14.03
CA ALA A 44 1.39 3.57 -13.10
C ALA A 44 2.36 2.40 -13.10
N PHE A 45 3.63 2.64 -13.42
CA PHE A 45 4.65 1.63 -13.18
C PHE A 45 4.83 1.47 -11.67
N ASN A 46 4.54 0.28 -11.15
CA ASN A 46 4.60 0.00 -9.73
C ASN A 46 5.30 -1.34 -9.48
N LEU A 47 6.64 -1.26 -9.42
CA LEU A 47 7.52 -2.42 -9.18
C LEU A 47 7.13 -3.20 -7.91
N GLU A 48 6.62 -2.52 -6.88
CA GLU A 48 6.22 -3.14 -5.62
C GLU A 48 4.97 -4.02 -5.80
N LYS A 49 4.02 -3.56 -6.63
CA LYS A 49 2.83 -4.32 -7.02
C LYS A 49 3.19 -5.54 -7.85
N ASP A 50 4.04 -5.36 -8.87
CA ASP A 50 4.44 -6.47 -9.74
C ASP A 50 5.22 -7.54 -8.96
N MET A 51 6.12 -7.09 -8.09
CA MET A 51 6.89 -7.97 -7.21
C MET A 51 5.99 -8.69 -6.19
N PHE A 52 4.95 -8.04 -5.67
CA PHE A 52 3.97 -8.72 -4.82
C PHE A 52 3.28 -9.85 -5.57
N VAL A 53 2.73 -9.56 -6.76
CA VAL A 53 2.01 -10.55 -7.58
C VAL A 53 2.89 -11.75 -7.88
N TYR A 54 4.17 -11.51 -8.20
CA TYR A 54 5.14 -12.57 -8.49
C TYR A 54 5.50 -13.43 -7.28
N LEU A 55 5.60 -12.83 -6.08
CA LEU A 55 6.10 -13.51 -4.88
C LEU A 55 5.00 -14.04 -3.95
N ALA A 56 3.75 -13.60 -4.10
CA ALA A 56 2.67 -13.83 -3.14
C ALA A 56 2.53 -15.30 -2.72
N GLU A 57 2.49 -16.22 -3.69
CA GLU A 57 2.29 -17.65 -3.43
C GLU A 57 3.43 -18.25 -2.60
N GLN A 58 4.68 -17.80 -2.80
CA GLN A 58 5.85 -18.27 -2.04
C GLN A 58 5.77 -17.90 -0.55
N TYR A 59 4.99 -16.87 -0.23
CA TYR A 59 4.74 -16.40 1.13
C TYR A 59 3.35 -16.81 1.65
N GLY A 60 2.65 -17.73 0.97
CA GLY A 60 1.32 -18.20 1.38
C GLY A 60 0.19 -17.18 1.19
N LEU A 61 0.42 -16.15 0.39
CA LEU A 61 -0.56 -15.12 0.03
C LEU A 61 -1.07 -15.35 -1.40
N ALA A 62 -2.23 -14.82 -1.73
CA ALA A 62 -2.71 -14.74 -3.11
C ALA A 62 -2.27 -13.42 -3.75
N ALA A 63 -2.09 -13.38 -5.07
CA ALA A 63 -1.85 -12.12 -5.79
C ALA A 63 -2.96 -11.08 -5.54
N SER A 64 -4.20 -11.56 -5.37
CA SER A 64 -5.37 -10.75 -4.99
C SER A 64 -5.32 -10.18 -3.57
N ASP A 65 -4.34 -10.58 -2.75
CA ASP A 65 -4.17 -10.06 -1.40
C ASP A 65 -3.48 -8.69 -1.37
N LEU A 66 -2.90 -8.25 -2.48
CA LEU A 66 -2.40 -6.88 -2.57
C LEU A 66 -3.55 -5.89 -2.36
N GLY A 67 -3.37 -4.96 -1.43
CA GLY A 67 -4.41 -4.00 -1.07
C GLY A 67 -5.52 -4.56 -0.18
N ARG A 68 -5.56 -5.87 0.11
CA ARG A 68 -6.45 -6.40 1.15
C ARG A 68 -6.06 -5.85 2.50
N GLU A 69 -7.09 -5.69 3.33
CA GLU A 69 -6.95 -5.20 4.68
C GLU A 69 -7.01 -6.35 5.69
N PHE A 70 -6.30 -6.19 6.81
CA PHE A 70 -6.35 -7.12 7.92
C PHE A 70 -6.24 -6.41 9.27
N TYR A 71 -6.75 -7.06 10.30
CA TYR A 71 -6.67 -6.58 11.68
C TYR A 71 -5.54 -7.28 12.43
N ALA A 72 -4.68 -6.50 13.08
CA ALA A 72 -3.62 -7.01 13.95
C ALA A 72 -3.44 -6.08 15.15
N GLY A 73 -3.41 -6.62 16.38
CA GLY A 73 -3.21 -5.81 17.58
C GLY A 73 -4.23 -4.67 17.77
N GLY A 74 -5.48 -4.85 17.33
CA GLY A 74 -6.55 -3.85 17.42
C GLY A 74 -6.52 -2.76 16.35
N GLU A 75 -5.55 -2.80 15.44
CA GLU A 75 -5.37 -1.83 14.36
C GLU A 75 -5.67 -2.46 13.00
N ARG A 76 -6.08 -1.63 12.02
CA ARG A 76 -6.36 -2.06 10.64
C ARG A 76 -5.20 -1.68 9.73
N PHE A 77 -4.73 -2.65 8.95
CA PHE A 77 -3.61 -2.50 8.02
C PHE A 77 -4.02 -2.90 6.61
N ARG A 78 -3.38 -2.32 5.60
CA ARG A 78 -3.49 -2.69 4.19
C ARG A 78 -2.17 -3.24 3.69
N ILE A 79 -2.20 -4.39 3.02
CA ILE A 79 -0.99 -4.99 2.41
C ILE A 79 -0.55 -4.13 1.22
N THR A 80 0.73 -3.74 1.20
CA THR A 80 1.29 -2.85 0.16
C THR A 80 2.42 -3.47 -0.66
N GLY A 81 3.01 -4.58 -0.22
CA GLY A 81 4.06 -5.24 -1.00
C GLY A 81 4.79 -6.36 -0.26
N ILE A 82 5.67 -7.04 -0.97
CA ILE A 82 6.59 -8.06 -0.44
C ILE A 82 8.02 -7.64 -0.79
N ASP A 83 8.94 -7.71 0.19
CA ASP A 83 10.37 -7.44 0.01
C ASP A 83 11.19 -8.67 0.43
N PRO A 84 11.65 -9.50 -0.52
CA PRO A 84 12.35 -10.76 -0.22
C PRO A 84 13.71 -10.55 0.45
N ARG A 85 14.25 -9.32 0.41
CA ARG A 85 15.49 -8.96 1.12
C ARG A 85 15.30 -8.89 2.64
N ARG A 86 14.06 -9.02 3.13
CA ARG A 86 13.70 -8.97 4.56
C ARG A 86 13.16 -10.33 5.02
N PRO A 87 14.01 -11.36 5.20
CA PRO A 87 13.55 -12.73 5.42
C PRO A 87 12.63 -12.88 6.65
N LYS A 88 12.86 -12.10 7.71
CA LYS A 88 12.04 -12.15 8.93
C LYS A 88 10.69 -11.43 8.80
N TYR A 89 10.64 -10.32 8.04
CA TYR A 89 9.45 -9.49 7.90
C TYR A 89 9.26 -9.05 6.44
N PRO A 90 8.93 -9.99 5.54
CA PRO A 90 8.89 -9.75 4.11
C PRO A 90 7.67 -8.92 3.69
N VAL A 91 6.56 -8.97 4.43
CA VAL A 91 5.32 -8.29 4.06
C VAL A 91 5.32 -6.85 4.55
N SER A 92 5.08 -5.92 3.63
CA SER A 92 4.88 -4.50 3.92
C SER A 92 3.38 -4.21 4.02
N ALA A 93 3.00 -3.43 5.02
CA ALA A 93 1.63 -2.97 5.18
C ALA A 93 1.58 -1.52 5.67
N GLU A 94 0.50 -0.81 5.34
CA GLU A 94 0.21 0.52 5.84
C GLU A 94 -0.93 0.46 6.84
N ARG A 95 -0.77 1.11 8.00
CA ARG A 95 -1.87 1.31 8.94
C ARG A 95 -2.87 2.31 8.35
N ILE A 96 -4.15 1.99 8.38
CA ILE A 96 -5.17 2.78 7.67
C ILE A 96 -5.30 4.22 8.20
N PRO A 97 -5.43 4.48 9.52
CA PRO A 97 -5.61 5.84 10.04
C PRO A 97 -4.55 6.86 9.64
N ASP A 98 -3.26 6.49 9.70
CA ASP A 98 -2.14 7.42 9.58
C ASP A 98 -1.17 7.10 8.43
N ARG A 99 -1.47 6.06 7.63
CA ARG A 99 -0.65 5.55 6.53
C ARG A 99 0.78 5.18 6.93
N ARG A 100 1.02 4.98 8.23
CA ARG A 100 2.34 4.60 8.72
C ARG A 100 2.68 3.20 8.21
N GLY A 101 3.89 3.03 7.69
CA GLY A 101 4.39 1.74 7.20
C GLY A 101 4.82 0.81 8.34
N PHE A 102 4.42 -0.45 8.24
CA PHE A 102 4.76 -1.54 9.13
C PHE A 102 5.24 -2.75 8.35
N LYS A 103 5.93 -3.67 9.04
CA LYS A 103 6.50 -4.89 8.47
C LYS A 103 6.00 -6.08 9.28
N PHE A 104 5.56 -7.11 8.58
CA PHE A 104 4.97 -8.30 9.17
C PHE A 104 5.66 -9.56 8.65
N THR A 105 5.61 -10.62 9.45
CA THR A 105 5.91 -11.96 8.94
C THR A 105 4.78 -12.37 7.98
N ALA A 106 5.09 -13.22 7.01
CA ALA A 106 4.07 -13.68 6.07
C ALA A 106 3.00 -14.52 6.78
N GLU A 107 3.43 -15.40 7.69
CA GLU A 107 2.56 -16.29 8.46
C GLU A 107 1.55 -15.50 9.29
N ASN A 108 1.96 -14.39 9.90
CA ASN A 108 1.08 -13.56 10.71
C ASN A 108 -0.03 -12.92 9.85
N VAL A 109 0.33 -12.41 8.68
CA VAL A 109 -0.65 -11.82 7.74
C VAL A 109 -1.63 -12.88 7.25
N VAL A 110 -1.14 -14.05 6.84
CA VAL A 110 -1.97 -15.17 6.40
C VAL A 110 -2.95 -15.60 7.49
N MET A 111 -2.47 -15.74 8.73
CA MET A 111 -3.31 -16.08 9.88
C MET A 111 -4.43 -15.05 10.07
N HIS A 112 -4.13 -13.75 10.02
CA HIS A 112 -5.12 -12.70 10.19
C HIS A 112 -6.13 -12.64 9.03
N LEU A 113 -5.70 -12.85 7.80
CA LEU A 113 -6.60 -12.90 6.63
C LEU A 113 -7.57 -14.08 6.73
N GLN A 114 -7.08 -15.26 7.12
CA GLN A 114 -7.91 -16.45 7.28
C GLN A 114 -8.89 -16.35 8.44
N ALA A 115 -8.48 -15.75 9.56
CA ALA A 115 -9.36 -15.51 10.70
C ALA A 115 -10.55 -14.61 10.34
N GLN A 116 -10.31 -13.59 9.49
CA GLN A 116 -11.36 -12.69 9.01
C GLN A 116 -12.32 -13.36 8.01
N SER A 117 -11.85 -14.27 7.17
CA SER A 117 -12.72 -14.99 6.22
C SER A 117 -13.66 -16.01 6.86
N LYS A 118 -13.48 -16.31 8.16
CA LYS A 118 -14.30 -17.26 8.93
C LYS A 118 -15.34 -16.58 9.82
N SER A 119 -15.33 -15.25 9.88
CA SER A 119 -16.31 -14.44 10.63
C SER A 119 -17.41 -13.94 9.72
#